data_AF-A0A6P7G4H5-F1
#
_entry.id   AF-A0A6P7G4H5-F1
#
_cell.length_a   1.000
_cell.length_b   1.000
_cell.length_c   1.000
_cell.angle_alpha   90.00
_cell.angle_beta   90.00
_cell.angle_gamma   90.00
#
_symmetry.space_group_name_H-M   'P 1'
#
loop_
_entity.id
_entity.type
_entity.pdbx_description
1 polymer ?
#
loop_
_entity_poly.entity_id
_entity_poly.type
_entity_poly.pdbx_seq_one_letter_code
_entity_poly.pdbx_strand_id
1 'polypeptide(L)'
;MDIEKLIEIVKKHDILFDMSHPDYKNVRIKNKIWDQIGNELNIKGEDLKKRWKNLRDCYAKYLRSEKTRTGQQAKTTTRYKSWPWAQHMEAFRPFLQFAQTESNV
;
A
#
# COMPACT_ATOMS: atom_id res chain seq x y z
N MET A 1 -9.88 -7.73 11.58
CA MET A 1 -8.90 -7.85 10.49
C MET A 1 -8.06 -6.60 10.51
N ASP A 2 -6.88 -6.72 11.09
CA ASP A 2 -6.08 -5.59 11.53
C ASP A 2 -5.22 -5.11 10.37
N ILE A 3 -5.78 -4.20 9.57
CA ILE A 3 -5.08 -3.52 8.49
C ILE A 3 -3.82 -2.81 9.03
N GLU A 4 -3.88 -2.34 10.27
CA GLU A 4 -2.72 -1.79 11.00
C GLU A 4 -1.57 -2.80 11.08
N LYS A 5 -1.87 -4.02 11.53
CA LYS A 5 -0.87 -5.10 11.66
C LYS A 5 -0.30 -5.49 10.29
N LEU A 6 -1.14 -5.52 9.25
CA LEU A 6 -0.68 -5.72 7.88
C LEU A 6 0.33 -4.64 7.47
N ILE A 7 0.01 -3.36 7.71
CA ILE A 7 0.90 -2.25 7.36
C ILE A 7 2.21 -2.34 8.13
N GLU A 8 2.17 -2.68 9.42
CA GLU A 8 3.38 -2.85 10.25
C GLU A 8 4.27 -3.99 9.75
N ILE A 9 3.70 -5.14 9.38
CA ILE A 9 4.49 -6.25 8.86
C ILE A 9 5.06 -5.89 7.48
N VAL A 10 4.25 -5.29 6.60
CA VAL A 10 4.74 -4.83 5.29
C VAL A 10 5.85 -3.79 5.47
N LYS A 11 5.76 -2.90 6.47
CA LYS A 11 6.80 -1.91 6.81
C LYS A 11 8.13 -2.56 7.19
N LYS A 12 8.12 -3.78 7.77
CA LYS A 12 9.33 -4.55 8.06
C LYS A 12 9.94 -5.23 6.82
N HIS A 13 9.19 -5.26 5.72
CA HIS A 13 9.58 -5.95 4.49
C HIS A 13 9.66 -4.98 3.32
N ASP A 14 10.74 -4.20 3.30
CA ASP A 14 11.02 -3.19 2.26
C ASP A 14 10.89 -3.75 0.85
N ILE A 15 11.24 -5.02 0.60
CA ILE A 15 11.13 -5.65 -0.72
C ILE A 15 9.71 -5.61 -1.34
N LEU A 16 8.67 -5.39 -0.54
CA LEU A 16 7.29 -5.32 -1.02
C LEU A 16 6.95 -3.98 -1.67
N PHE A 17 7.66 -2.91 -1.30
CA PHE A 17 7.36 -1.54 -1.73
C PHE A 17 8.59 -0.77 -2.23
N ASP A 18 9.79 -1.16 -1.83
CA ASP A 18 11.05 -0.55 -2.25
C ASP A 18 11.46 -1.09 -3.63
N MET A 19 11.42 -0.20 -4.62
CA MET A 19 11.80 -0.50 -6.00
C MET A 19 13.33 -0.50 -6.20
N SER A 20 14.09 0.00 -5.23
CA SER A 20 15.55 0.01 -5.26
C SER A 20 16.14 -1.35 -4.85
N HIS A 21 15.35 -2.20 -4.20
CA HIS A 21 15.80 -3.49 -3.74
C HIS A 21 16.09 -4.42 -4.93
N PRO A 22 17.27 -5.07 -4.99
CA PRO A 22 17.64 -5.95 -6.10
C PRO A 22 16.64 -7.10 -6.30
N ASP A 23 16.09 -7.62 -5.20
CA ASP A 23 15.06 -8.66 -5.23
C ASP A 23 13.62 -8.16 -5.46
N TYR A 24 13.38 -6.85 -5.67
CA TYR A 24 12.03 -6.33 -5.93
C TYR A 24 11.39 -6.92 -7.20
N LYS A 25 12.21 -7.24 -8.21
CA LYS A 25 11.78 -7.93 -9.44
C LYS A 25 11.51 -9.41 -9.23
N ASN A 26 11.94 -9.98 -8.10
CA ASN A 26 11.80 -11.40 -7.81
C ASN A 26 10.41 -11.71 -7.24
N VAL A 27 9.48 -12.06 -8.14
CA VAL A 27 8.11 -12.43 -7.79
C VAL A 27 8.05 -13.60 -6.81
N ARG A 28 9.01 -14.54 -6.88
CA ARG A 28 9.06 -15.69 -5.94
C ARG A 28 9.26 -15.24 -4.50
N ILE A 29 10.17 -14.29 -4.28
CA ILE A 29 10.45 -13.76 -2.94
C ILE A 29 9.25 -12.96 -2.44
N LYS A 30 8.66 -12.10 -3.28
CA LYS A 30 7.42 -11.37 -2.91
C LYS A 30 6.29 -12.32 -2.53
N ASN A 31 6.06 -13.37 -3.32
CA ASN A 31 5.05 -14.38 -3.00
C ASN A 31 5.35 -15.07 -1.67
N LYS A 32 6.61 -15.45 -1.43
CA LYS A 32 7.02 -16.07 -0.16
C LYS A 32 6.76 -15.15 1.03
N ILE A 33 7.05 -13.86 0.91
CA ILE A 33 6.74 -12.90 1.97
C ILE A 33 5.23 -12.78 2.16
N TRP A 34 4.44 -12.60 1.09
CA TRP A 34 2.99 -12.53 1.22
C TRP A 34 2.39 -13.79 1.86
N ASP A 35 2.94 -14.95 1.56
CA ASP A 35 2.56 -16.23 2.17
C ASP A 35 2.94 -16.26 3.66
N GLN A 36 4.14 -15.81 4.02
CA GLN A 36 4.60 -15.73 5.41
C GLN A 36 3.77 -14.76 6.25
N ILE A 37 3.49 -13.55 5.74
CA ILE A 37 2.58 -12.58 6.38
C ILE A 37 1.17 -13.19 6.48
N GLY A 38 0.76 -13.90 5.43
CA GLY A 38 -0.49 -14.64 5.41
C GLY A 38 -0.59 -15.65 6.54
N ASN A 39 0.43 -16.47 6.71
CA ASN A 39 0.50 -17.47 7.77
C ASN A 39 0.47 -16.83 9.16
N GLU A 40 1.19 -15.72 9.36
CA GLU A 40 1.20 -14.98 10.63
C GLU A 40 -0.16 -14.36 10.98
N LEU A 41 -0.89 -13.89 9.97
CA LEU A 41 -2.23 -13.30 10.14
C LEU A 41 -3.37 -14.32 9.99
N ASN A 42 -3.05 -15.58 9.71
CA ASN A 42 -3.99 -16.64 9.35
C ASN A 42 -4.90 -16.27 8.14
N ILE A 43 -4.34 -15.60 7.14
CA ILE A 43 -5.00 -15.14 5.92
C ILE A 43 -4.22 -15.64 4.71
N LYS A 44 -4.89 -15.94 3.59
CA LYS A 44 -4.17 -16.26 2.35
C LYS A 44 -3.34 -15.06 1.87
N GLY A 45 -2.09 -15.29 1.48
CA GLY A 45 -1.24 -14.23 0.93
C GLY A 45 -1.86 -13.48 -0.26
N GLU A 46 -2.69 -14.16 -1.05
CA GLU A 46 -3.47 -13.54 -2.13
C GLU A 46 -4.51 -12.53 -1.64
N ASP A 47 -5.22 -12.85 -0.56
CA ASP A 47 -6.18 -11.94 0.09
C ASP A 47 -5.47 -10.71 0.65
N LEU A 48 -4.31 -10.92 1.28
CA LEU A 48 -3.47 -9.82 1.77
C LEU A 48 -2.97 -8.93 0.63
N LYS A 49 -2.54 -9.50 -0.49
CA LYS A 49 -2.18 -8.74 -1.69
C LYS A 49 -3.33 -7.87 -2.17
N LYS A 50 -4.54 -8.42 -2.28
CA LYS A 50 -5.73 -7.67 -2.72
C LYS A 50 -6.03 -6.51 -1.77
N ARG A 51 -5.95 -6.76 -0.46
CA ARG A 51 -6.15 -5.74 0.58
C ARG A 51 -5.11 -4.63 0.51
N TRP A 52 -3.83 -5.00 0.42
CA TRP A 52 -2.73 -4.05 0.29
C TRP A 52 -2.83 -3.22 -0.99
N LYS A 53 -3.24 -3.85 -2.10
CA LYS A 53 -3.52 -3.14 -3.37
C LYS A 53 -4.63 -2.11 -3.19
N ASN A 54 -5.75 -2.50 -2.57
CA ASN A 54 -6.86 -1.56 -2.30
C ASN A 54 -6.42 -0.41 -1.38
N LEU A 55 -5.60 -0.72 -0.37
CA LEU A 55 -5.03 0.27 0.55
C LEU A 55 -4.14 1.28 -0.21
N ARG A 56 -3.24 0.80 -1.06
CA ARG A 56 -2.42 1.66 -1.94
C ARG A 56 -3.27 2.50 -2.89
N ASP A 57 -4.35 1.95 -3.46
CA ASP A 57 -5.25 2.71 -4.35
C ASP A 57 -5.95 3.86 -3.62
N CYS A 58 -6.51 3.58 -2.42
CA CYS A 58 -7.09 4.61 -1.57
C CYS A 58 -6.08 5.70 -1.19
N TYR A 59 -4.83 5.33 -0.88
CA TYR A 59 -3.77 6.29 -0.56
C TYR A 59 -3.30 7.09 -1.78
N ALA A 60 -3.21 6.46 -2.95
CA ALA A 60 -2.90 7.15 -4.20
C ALA A 60 -3.99 8.18 -4.56
N LYS A 61 -5.27 7.84 -4.36
CA LYS A 61 -6.39 8.77 -4.51
C LYS A 61 -6.29 9.92 -3.51
N TYR A 62 -5.92 9.65 -2.27
CA TYR A 62 -5.64 10.67 -1.26
C TYR A 62 -4.52 11.64 -1.70
N LEU A 63 -3.36 11.12 -2.12
CA LEU A 63 -2.24 11.93 -2.61
C LEU A 63 -2.61 12.77 -3.85
N ARG A 64 -3.39 12.21 -4.80
CA ARG A 64 -3.89 12.96 -5.96
C ARG A 64 -4.85 14.08 -5.54
N SER A 65 -5.71 13.82 -4.56
CA SER A 65 -6.63 14.81 -3.99
C SER A 65 -5.89 15.92 -3.24
N GLU A 66 -4.78 15.63 -2.56
CA GLU A 66 -3.92 16.65 -1.93
C GLU A 66 -3.20 17.53 -2.96
N LYS A 67 -2.68 16.91 -4.05
CA LYS A 67 -1.89 17.62 -5.06
C LYS A 67 -2.75 18.52 -5.97
N THR A 68 -4.03 18.18 -6.16
CA THR A 68 -4.96 18.90 -7.05
C THR A 68 -5.85 19.84 -6.24
N ARG A 69 -5.29 20.94 -5.71
CA ARG A 69 -6.02 22.00 -4.97
C ARG A 69 -6.89 22.91 -5.86
N THR A 70 -7.45 22.41 -6.96
CA THR A 70 -8.29 23.20 -7.88
C THR A 70 -9.77 22.82 -7.73
N GLY A 71 -10.49 23.64 -6.96
CA GLY A 71 -11.89 24.00 -7.22
C GLY A 71 -13.03 23.07 -6.81
N GLN A 72 -12.94 21.73 -6.90
CA GLN A 72 -14.17 20.89 -6.78
C GLN A 72 -14.08 19.69 -5.82
N GLN A 73 -12.91 19.37 -5.29
CA GLN A 73 -12.70 18.16 -4.46
C GLN A 73 -12.43 18.42 -2.97
N ALA A 74 -12.60 19.65 -2.47
CA ALA A 74 -12.38 19.97 -1.05
C ALA A 74 -13.21 19.09 -0.09
N LYS A 75 -14.32 18.51 -0.54
CA LYS A 75 -15.18 17.60 0.25
C LYS A 75 -14.62 16.18 0.39
N THR A 76 -13.75 15.71 -0.51
CA THR A 76 -13.12 14.37 -0.41
C THR A 76 -11.94 14.38 0.55
N THR A 77 -11.17 15.48 0.58
CA THR A 77 -10.05 15.66 1.53
C THR A 77 -10.46 15.43 2.99
N THR A 78 -11.67 15.84 3.40
CA THR A 78 -12.15 15.66 4.77
C THR A 78 -12.44 14.19 5.13
N ARG A 79 -12.90 13.36 4.18
CA ARG A 79 -13.15 11.93 4.42
C ARG A 79 -11.85 11.15 4.60
N TYR A 80 -10.81 11.50 3.85
CA TYR A 80 -9.50 10.85 3.97
C TYR A 80 -8.68 11.34 5.16
N LYS A 81 -8.99 12.53 5.70
CA LYS A 81 -8.40 13.04 6.95
C LYS A 81 -8.73 12.16 8.17
N SER A 82 -9.87 11.45 8.12
CA SER A 82 -10.30 10.51 9.16
C SER A 82 -9.85 9.07 8.88
N TRP A 83 -8.97 8.85 7.91
CA TRP A 83 -8.52 7.51 7.57
C TRP A 83 -7.37 7.11 8.50
N PRO A 84 -7.60 6.25 9.52
CA PRO A 84 -6.59 5.96 10.55
C PRO A 84 -5.32 5.34 9.95
N TRP A 85 -5.44 4.61 8.85
CA TRP A 85 -4.32 4.01 8.14
C TRP A 85 -3.49 5.01 7.33
N ALA A 86 -3.99 6.23 7.05
CA ALA A 86 -3.24 7.22 6.29
C ALA A 86 -1.93 7.60 6.98
N GLN A 87 -1.94 7.74 8.31
CA GLN A 87 -0.73 8.02 9.09
C GLN A 87 0.29 6.87 8.97
N HIS A 88 -0.17 5.62 9.03
CA HIS A 88 0.71 4.46 8.86
C HIS A 88 1.26 4.36 7.42
N MET A 89 0.47 4.79 6.43
CA MET A 89 0.89 4.84 5.03
C MET A 89 1.81 6.01 4.70
N GLU A 90 1.85 7.06 5.52
CA GLU A 90 2.74 8.21 5.32
C GLU A 90 4.22 7.80 5.35
N ALA A 91 4.59 6.81 6.16
CA ALA A 91 5.93 6.22 6.15
C ALA A 91 6.34 5.67 4.77
N PHE A 92 5.36 5.25 3.96
CA PHE A 92 5.59 4.72 2.62
C PHE A 92 5.46 5.80 1.55
N ARG A 93 5.02 7.02 1.88
CA ARG A 93 4.85 8.14 0.93
C ARG A 93 6.05 8.35 -0.02
N PRO A 94 7.33 8.35 0.43
CA PRO A 94 8.46 8.51 -0.48
C PRO A 94 8.66 7.29 -1.40
N PHE A 95 8.32 6.08 -0.95
CA PHE A 95 8.47 4.84 -1.72
C PHE A 95 7.25 4.51 -2.61
N LEU A 96 6.09 5.11 -2.28
CA LEU A 96 4.85 5.01 -3.05
C LEU A 96 4.80 6.01 -4.21
N GLN A 97 5.87 6.78 -4.42
CA GLN A 97 6.01 7.69 -5.54
C GLN A 97 5.98 6.88 -6.84
N PHE A 98 4.79 6.85 -7.44
CA PHE A 98 4.50 6.24 -8.75
C PHE A 98 4.79 4.73 -8.83
N ALA A 99 4.00 3.93 -8.10
CA ALA A 99 3.57 2.68 -8.72
C ALA A 99 2.81 3.04 -10.00
N GLN A 100 3.52 3.15 -11.12
CA GLN A 100 2.95 2.77 -12.41
C GLN A 100 2.28 1.44 -12.13
N THR A 101 0.96 1.42 -12.26
CA THR A 101 0.24 0.18 -12.42
C THR A 101 1.01 -0.60 -13.48
N GLU A 102 1.65 -1.70 -13.10
CA GLU A 102 1.84 -2.81 -14.01
C GLU A 102 0.41 -3.24 -14.35
N SER A 103 -0.19 -2.50 -15.29
CA SER A 103 -1.31 -2.93 -16.10
C SER A 103 -0.80 -4.19 -16.76
N ASN A 104 -1.25 -5.34 -16.27
CA ASN A 104 -1.05 -6.56 -17.01
C ASN A 104 -1.83 -6.40 -18.31
N VAL A 105 -1.10 -6.50 -19.42
CA VAL A 105 -1.59 -6.56 -20.80
C VAL A 105 -2.69 -7.61 -20.96
#